data_AF-A0A419KXB2-F1
#
_entry.id   AF-A0A419KXB2-F1
#
_cell.length_a   1.000
_cell.length_b   1.000
_cell.length_c   1.000
_cell.angle_alpha   90.00
_cell.angle_beta   90.00
_cell.angle_gamma   90.00
#
_symmetry.space_group_name_H-M   'P 1'
#
loop_
_entity.id
_entity.type
_entity.pdbx_description
1 polymer ?
#
loop_
_entity_poly.entity_id
_entity_poly.type
_entity_poly.pdbx_seq_one_letter_code
_entity_poly.pdbx_strand_id
1 'polypeptide(L)'
;MESLRRLIDRIRLYIKVTHITDIARRYFVKNGMDGSMTALGIILGSWAAKVEDPYVIIMAGLGACLAMGVSGLFGAYITEKAERRKIIKDLEEAILSDLEGSVQHNASEFVPTLAGLVDGLSPALTATISLIPFALAIAHILSIQDSYIVSVILTFGTLFALGLYLGRIARERVWLYGLQMVAAGAVIAFVVFALGGI
;
A
#
# COMPACT_ATOMS: atom_id res chain seq x y z
N MET A 1 -30.98 -8.85 9.04
CA MET A 1 -30.76 -8.02 7.84
C MET A 1 -30.81 -6.51 8.12
N GLU A 2 -31.71 -6.01 8.97
CA GLU A 2 -31.77 -4.57 9.32
C GLU A 2 -30.55 -4.02 10.07
N SER A 3 -29.87 -4.80 10.90
CA SER A 3 -28.66 -4.34 11.60
C SER A 3 -27.51 -4.06 10.63
N LEU A 4 -27.38 -4.88 9.58
CA LEU A 4 -26.34 -4.74 8.57
C LEU A 4 -26.54 -3.48 7.71
N ARG A 5 -27.79 -3.17 7.34
CA ARG A 5 -28.14 -1.94 6.61
C ARG A 5 -27.82 -0.69 7.44
N ARG A 6 -28.21 -0.67 8.72
CA ARG A 6 -27.89 0.43 9.65
C ARG A 6 -26.39 0.64 9.81
N LEU A 7 -25.60 -0.44 9.86
CA LEU A 7 -24.15 -0.39 9.98
C LEU A 7 -23.51 0.20 8.70
N ILE A 8 -23.98 -0.23 7.52
CA ILE A 8 -23.54 0.29 6.23
C ILE A 8 -23.88 1.78 6.07
N ASP A 9 -25.08 2.19 6.46
CA ASP A 9 -25.52 3.58 6.37
C ASP A 9 -24.71 4.49 7.30
N ARG A 10 -24.35 3.99 8.50
CA ARG A 10 -23.49 4.71 9.45
C ARG A 10 -22.06 4.87 8.92
N ILE A 11 -21.50 3.82 8.31
CA ILE A 11 -20.18 3.89 7.66
C ILE A 11 -20.19 4.89 6.50
N ARG A 12 -21.24 4.88 5.66
CA ARG A 12 -21.39 5.85 4.56
C ARG A 12 -21.47 7.29 5.07
N LEU A 13 -22.21 7.51 6.16
CA LEU A 13 -22.30 8.82 6.79
C LEU A 13 -20.91 9.29 7.26
N TYR A 14 -20.17 8.44 7.96
CA TYR A 14 -18.82 8.78 8.43
C TYR A 14 -17.86 9.06 7.28
N ILE A 15 -17.91 8.27 6.21
CA ILE A 15 -17.10 8.49 5.00
C ILE A 15 -17.39 9.87 4.40
N LYS A 16 -18.68 10.24 4.32
CA LYS A 16 -19.10 11.51 3.73
C LYS A 16 -18.70 12.72 4.58
N VAL A 17 -18.78 12.59 5.91
CA VAL A 17 -18.48 13.66 6.87
C VAL A 17 -16.97 13.92 6.98
N THR A 18 -16.15 12.86 6.92
CA THR A 18 -14.70 12.96 7.17
C THR A 18 -13.85 13.03 5.91
N HIS A 19 -14.45 12.84 4.72
CA HIS A 19 -13.73 12.68 3.45
C HIS A 19 -12.63 11.60 3.50
N ILE A 20 -12.81 10.58 4.35
CA ILE A 20 -11.80 9.54 4.58
C ILE A 20 -11.38 8.79 3.31
N THR A 21 -12.23 8.75 2.28
CA THR A 21 -11.88 8.13 1.00
C THR A 21 -10.60 8.74 0.42
N ASP A 22 -10.37 10.03 0.61
CA ASP A 22 -9.17 10.71 0.10
C ASP A 22 -7.91 10.23 0.85
N ILE A 23 -8.04 10.07 2.17
CA ILE A 23 -6.99 9.56 3.05
C ILE A 23 -6.67 8.10 2.73
N ALA A 24 -7.70 7.26 2.63
CA ALA A 24 -7.58 5.85 2.28
C ALA A 24 -6.90 5.66 0.91
N ARG A 25 -7.31 6.43 -0.12
CA ARG A 25 -6.66 6.38 -1.44
C ARG A 25 -5.19 6.77 -1.38
N ARG A 26 -4.85 7.82 -0.60
CA ARG A 26 -3.46 8.27 -0.44
C ARG A 26 -2.59 7.19 0.18
N TYR A 27 -3.05 6.58 1.29
CA TYR A 27 -2.33 5.50 1.96
C TYR A 27 -2.21 4.24 1.09
N PHE A 28 -3.31 3.85 0.43
CA PHE A 28 -3.29 2.70 -0.48
C PHE A 28 -2.25 2.82 -1.59
N VAL A 29 -2.19 3.97 -2.27
CA VAL A 29 -1.23 4.17 -3.37
C VAL A 29 0.19 4.27 -2.84
N LYS A 30 0.40 5.01 -1.74
CA LYS A 30 1.73 5.18 -1.14
C LYS A 30 2.33 3.83 -0.71
N ASN A 31 1.64 3.13 0.18
CA ASN A 31 2.21 1.91 0.78
C ASN A 31 2.07 0.70 -0.18
N GLY A 32 1.09 0.72 -1.10
CA GLY A 32 1.03 -0.22 -2.22
C GLY A 32 2.22 -0.07 -3.18
N MET A 33 2.66 1.16 -3.48
CA MET A 33 3.89 1.39 -4.23
C MET A 33 5.10 0.84 -3.47
N ASP A 34 5.20 1.13 -2.17
CA ASP A 34 6.31 0.65 -1.33
C ASP A 34 6.37 -0.88 -1.31
N GLY A 35 5.21 -1.58 -1.28
CA GLY A 35 5.14 -3.04 -1.36
C GLY A 35 5.68 -3.61 -2.66
N SER A 36 5.22 -3.08 -3.81
CA SER A 36 5.77 -3.47 -5.12
C SER A 36 7.27 -3.16 -5.25
N MET A 37 7.73 -2.00 -4.77
CA MET A 37 9.13 -1.59 -4.82
C MET A 37 10.03 -2.48 -3.93
N THR A 38 9.56 -2.82 -2.73
CA THR A 38 10.28 -3.72 -1.82
C THR A 38 10.37 -5.12 -2.40
N ALA A 39 9.27 -5.64 -2.97
CA ALA A 39 9.29 -6.90 -3.68
C ALA A 39 10.26 -6.87 -4.86
N LEU A 40 10.28 -5.80 -5.66
CA LEU A 40 11.23 -5.62 -6.76
C LEU A 40 12.68 -5.69 -6.28
N GLY A 41 13.01 -4.98 -5.20
CA GLY A 41 14.34 -4.97 -4.62
C GLY A 41 14.80 -6.36 -4.18
N ILE A 42 13.91 -7.11 -3.53
CA ILE A 42 14.19 -8.50 -3.11
C ILE A 42 14.37 -9.40 -4.33
N ILE A 43 13.48 -9.32 -5.32
CA ILE A 43 13.55 -10.13 -6.54
C ILE A 43 14.87 -9.87 -7.28
N LEU A 44 15.21 -8.61 -7.53
CA LEU A 44 16.43 -8.25 -8.25
C LEU A 44 17.69 -8.57 -7.43
N GLY A 45 17.65 -8.39 -6.11
CA GLY A 45 18.75 -8.73 -5.22
C GLY A 45 19.01 -10.24 -5.16
N SER A 46 17.94 -11.03 -5.05
CA SER A 46 18.01 -12.50 -5.12
C SER A 46 18.50 -12.97 -6.48
N TRP A 47 18.10 -12.30 -7.57
CA TRP A 47 18.59 -12.61 -8.90
C TRP A 47 20.09 -12.35 -9.02
N ALA A 48 20.57 -11.19 -8.57
CA ALA A 48 22.00 -10.86 -8.56
C ALA A 48 22.81 -11.86 -7.71
N ALA A 49 22.25 -12.28 -6.56
CA ALA A 49 22.84 -13.29 -5.69
C ALA A 49 22.71 -14.74 -6.20
N LYS A 50 22.10 -14.95 -7.38
CA LYS A 50 21.87 -16.27 -8.00
C LYS A 50 21.14 -17.25 -7.08
N VAL A 51 20.13 -16.75 -6.35
CA VAL A 51 19.27 -17.60 -5.52
C VAL A 51 18.39 -18.45 -6.42
N GLU A 52 18.53 -19.77 -6.31
CA GLU A 52 17.76 -20.74 -7.10
C GLU A 52 16.51 -21.24 -6.37
N ASP A 53 16.47 -21.12 -5.04
CA ASP A 53 15.33 -21.58 -4.24
C ASP A 53 14.20 -20.52 -4.20
N PRO A 54 13.05 -20.75 -4.87
CA PRO A 54 11.93 -19.82 -4.85
C PRO A 54 11.31 -19.65 -3.46
N TYR A 55 11.47 -20.63 -2.55
CA TYR A 55 10.95 -20.52 -1.18
C TYR A 55 11.61 -19.38 -0.42
N VAL A 56 12.93 -19.22 -0.58
CA VAL A 56 13.70 -18.14 0.06
C VAL A 56 13.19 -16.76 -0.39
N ILE A 57 12.92 -16.62 -1.68
CA ILE A 57 12.46 -15.35 -2.28
C ILE A 57 11.06 -14.98 -1.78
N ILE A 58 10.15 -15.96 -1.74
CA ILE A 58 8.79 -15.76 -1.22
C ILE A 58 8.85 -15.39 0.26
N MET A 59 9.64 -16.11 1.07
CA MET A 59 9.72 -15.84 2.51
C MET A 59 10.37 -14.48 2.81
N ALA A 60 11.41 -14.10 2.06
CA ALA A 60 12.00 -12.78 2.16
C ALA A 60 11.00 -11.69 1.74
N GLY A 61 10.33 -11.86 0.60
CA GLY A 61 9.35 -10.92 0.06
C GLY A 61 8.15 -10.73 0.98
N LEU A 62 7.50 -11.82 1.39
CA LEU A 62 6.37 -11.79 2.31
C LEU A 62 6.78 -11.30 3.69
N GLY A 63 7.94 -11.72 4.21
CA GLY A 63 8.45 -11.25 5.50
C GLY A 63 8.65 -9.73 5.52
N ALA A 64 9.29 -9.18 4.48
CA ALA A 64 9.47 -7.74 4.35
C ALA A 64 8.13 -7.00 4.23
N CYS A 65 7.19 -7.52 3.44
CA CYS A 65 5.89 -6.87 3.24
C CYS A 65 4.97 -7.00 4.47
N LEU A 66 5.10 -8.07 5.25
CA LEU A 66 4.43 -8.19 6.55
C LEU A 66 4.99 -7.17 7.55
N ALA A 67 6.32 -7.01 7.61
CA ALA A 67 6.93 -6.00 8.47
C ALA A 67 6.46 -4.58 8.08
N MET A 68 6.43 -4.28 6.78
CA MET A 68 5.87 -3.03 6.26
C MET A 68 4.38 -2.88 6.53
N GLY A 69 3.59 -3.94 6.39
CA GLY A 69 2.15 -3.90 6.63
C GLY A 69 1.83 -3.63 8.09
N VAL A 70 2.54 -4.26 9.02
CA VAL A 70 2.45 -3.98 10.47
C VAL A 70 2.88 -2.54 10.75
N SER A 71 4.02 -2.11 10.19
CA SER A 71 4.53 -0.74 10.35
C SER A 71 3.53 0.31 9.84
N GLY A 72 2.94 0.09 8.66
CA GLY A 72 1.94 0.95 8.06
C GLY A 72 0.63 0.98 8.85
N LEU A 73 0.16 -0.18 9.31
CA LEU A 73 -1.07 -0.26 10.11
C LEU A 73 -0.97 0.55 11.38
N PHE A 74 0.05 0.30 12.20
CA PHE A 74 0.23 1.02 13.47
C PHE A 74 0.67 2.46 13.22
N GLY A 75 1.53 2.71 12.23
CA GLY A 75 2.04 4.02 11.88
C GLY A 75 0.93 4.97 11.43
N ALA A 76 0.10 4.55 10.46
CA ALA A 76 -1.03 5.34 10.00
C ALA A 76 -2.11 5.47 11.08
N TYR A 77 -2.38 4.42 11.86
CA TYR A 77 -3.34 4.50 12.97
C TYR A 77 -2.91 5.53 14.02
N ILE A 78 -1.68 5.46 14.53
CA ILE A 78 -1.21 6.37 15.58
C ILE A 78 -1.15 7.81 15.05
N THR A 79 -0.65 7.99 13.81
CA THR A 79 -0.52 9.31 13.19
C THR A 79 -1.89 9.95 12.96
N GLU A 80 -2.81 9.24 12.29
CA GLU A 80 -4.15 9.78 12.05
C GLU A 80 -4.92 9.95 13.37
N LYS A 81 -4.73 9.09 14.37
CA LYS A 81 -5.37 9.28 15.68
C LYS A 81 -4.92 10.59 16.35
N ALA A 82 -3.63 10.89 16.30
CA ALA A 82 -3.09 12.14 16.84
C ALA A 82 -3.64 13.35 16.08
N GLU A 83 -3.64 13.31 14.74
CA GLU A 83 -4.16 14.39 13.90
C GLU A 83 -5.67 14.61 14.11
N ARG A 84 -6.48 13.55 14.13
CA ARG A 84 -7.93 13.65 14.36
C ARG A 84 -8.25 14.22 15.73
N ARG A 85 -7.52 13.80 16.76
CA ARG A 85 -7.72 14.32 18.12
C ARG A 85 -7.39 15.80 18.21
N LYS A 86 -6.32 16.25 17.55
CA LYS A 86 -5.96 17.66 17.47
C LYS A 86 -7.05 18.47 16.75
N ILE A 87 -7.51 18.01 15.58
CA ILE A 87 -8.56 18.69 14.80
C ILE A 87 -9.85 18.87 15.62
N ILE A 88 -10.26 17.84 16.36
CA ILE A 88 -11.46 17.93 17.22
C ILE A 88 -11.23 18.92 18.37
N LYS A 89 -10.08 18.86 19.04
CA LYS A 89 -9.77 19.76 20.15
C LYS A 89 -9.70 21.23 19.72
N ASP A 90 -9.03 21.50 18.59
CA ASP A 90 -8.94 22.86 18.02
C ASP A 90 -10.35 23.39 17.67
N LEU A 91 -11.26 22.51 17.22
CA LEU A 91 -12.64 22.88 16.91
C LEU A 91 -13.47 23.14 18.18
N GLU A 92 -13.35 22.30 19.21
CA GLU A 92 -13.99 22.47 20.53
C GLU A 92 -13.59 23.80 21.18
N GLU A 93 -12.31 24.15 21.12
CA GLU A 93 -11.79 25.43 21.62
C GLU A 93 -12.34 26.62 20.82
N ALA A 94 -12.45 26.50 19.49
CA ALA A 94 -12.98 27.57 18.64
C ALA A 94 -14.48 27.83 18.84
N ILE A 95 -15.26 26.80 19.17
CA ILE A 95 -16.71 26.92 19.39
C ILE A 95 -17.09 27.01 20.88
N LEU A 96 -16.12 26.91 21.79
CA LEU A 96 -16.30 26.90 23.25
C LEU A 96 -17.32 25.84 23.71
N SER A 97 -17.33 24.67 23.06
CA SER A 97 -18.29 23.61 23.32
C SER A 97 -17.67 22.24 23.05
N ASP A 98 -18.01 21.27 23.89
CA ASP A 98 -17.57 19.89 23.76
C ASP A 98 -18.30 19.20 22.58
N LEU A 99 -17.53 18.49 21.75
CA LEU A 99 -18.02 17.74 20.61
C LEU A 99 -18.16 16.25 20.92
N GLU A 100 -17.89 15.81 22.15
CA GLU A 100 -18.05 14.42 22.56
C GLU A 100 -19.47 13.90 22.22
N GLY A 101 -19.52 12.71 21.61
CA GLY A 101 -20.77 12.11 21.12
C GLY A 101 -21.37 12.75 19.86
N SER A 102 -20.80 13.84 19.33
CA SER A 102 -21.24 14.42 18.06
C SER A 102 -20.96 13.48 16.88
N VAL A 103 -21.65 13.69 15.75
CA VAL A 103 -21.38 12.95 14.51
C VAL A 103 -19.95 13.19 14.03
N GLN A 104 -19.42 14.41 14.21
CA GLN A 104 -18.07 14.78 13.82
C GLN A 104 -17.00 14.05 14.65
N HIS A 105 -17.19 13.97 15.97
CA HIS A 105 -16.30 13.26 16.88
C HIS A 105 -16.28 11.75 16.57
N ASN A 106 -17.46 11.12 16.53
CA ASN A 106 -17.57 9.69 16.24
C ASN A 106 -17.01 9.31 14.87
N ALA A 107 -17.21 10.14 13.85
CA ALA A 107 -16.66 9.90 12.53
C ALA A 107 -15.12 10.05 12.54
N SER A 108 -14.59 10.99 13.31
CA SER A 108 -13.14 11.21 13.45
C SER A 108 -12.42 10.07 14.15
N GLU A 109 -13.07 9.38 15.10
CA GLU A 109 -12.52 8.17 15.74
C GLU A 109 -12.43 6.96 14.81
N PHE A 110 -13.25 6.93 13.76
CA PHE A 110 -13.25 5.85 12.78
C PHE A 110 -12.11 5.99 11.76
N VAL A 111 -11.65 7.21 11.49
CA VAL A 111 -10.63 7.50 10.47
C VAL A 111 -9.32 6.74 10.68
N PRO A 112 -8.71 6.75 11.88
CA PRO A 112 -7.42 6.09 12.12
C PRO A 112 -7.46 4.59 11.84
N THR A 113 -8.55 3.92 12.20
CA THR A 113 -8.71 2.48 12.03
C THR A 113 -8.75 2.11 10.55
N LEU A 114 -9.56 2.81 9.75
CA LEU A 114 -9.60 2.57 8.31
C LEU A 114 -8.30 2.96 7.61
N ALA A 115 -7.68 4.08 8.00
CA ALA A 115 -6.39 4.49 7.45
C ALA A 115 -5.31 3.43 7.71
N GLY A 116 -5.19 2.95 8.95
CA GLY A 116 -4.27 1.87 9.32
C GLY A 116 -4.52 0.58 8.56
N LEU A 117 -5.79 0.15 8.43
CA LEU A 117 -6.10 -1.07 7.69
C LEU A 117 -5.74 -0.97 6.19
N VAL A 118 -6.11 0.14 5.56
CA VAL A 118 -5.83 0.35 4.13
C VAL A 118 -4.32 0.46 3.89
N ASP A 119 -3.63 1.22 4.74
CA ASP A 119 -2.19 1.38 4.66
C ASP A 119 -1.48 0.04 4.85
N GLY A 120 -1.79 -0.70 5.92
CA GLY A 120 -1.11 -1.96 6.25
C GLY A 120 -1.42 -3.14 5.33
N LEU A 121 -2.59 -3.19 4.68
CA LEU A 121 -2.94 -4.27 3.75
C LEU A 121 -2.35 -4.03 2.34
N SER A 122 -2.15 -2.77 1.95
CA SER A 122 -1.74 -2.43 0.58
C SER A 122 -0.39 -3.02 0.14
N PRO A 123 0.67 -3.11 0.98
CA PRO A 123 1.95 -3.70 0.59
C PRO A 123 1.81 -5.20 0.35
N ALA A 124 1.07 -5.88 1.22
CA ALA A 124 0.87 -7.32 1.10
C ALA A 124 0.16 -7.68 -0.21
N LEU A 125 -0.87 -6.93 -0.58
CA LEU A 125 -1.60 -7.14 -1.84
C LEU A 125 -0.71 -6.94 -3.06
N THR A 126 0.05 -5.84 -3.09
CA THR A 126 0.89 -5.46 -4.24
C THR A 126 2.13 -6.36 -4.37
N ALA A 127 2.75 -6.73 -3.26
CA ALA A 127 3.87 -7.67 -3.26
C ALA A 127 3.46 -9.09 -3.61
N THR A 128 2.25 -9.53 -3.22
CA THR A 128 1.74 -10.85 -3.62
C THR A 128 1.71 -10.97 -5.14
N ILE A 129 1.27 -9.92 -5.86
CA ILE A 129 1.27 -9.92 -7.33
C ILE A 129 2.68 -10.16 -7.89
N SER A 130 3.69 -9.50 -7.32
CA SER A 130 5.09 -9.67 -7.69
C SER A 130 5.64 -11.07 -7.38
N LEU A 131 5.15 -11.74 -6.32
CA LEU A 131 5.68 -13.02 -5.86
C LEU A 131 4.96 -14.25 -6.45
N ILE A 132 3.81 -14.08 -7.12
CA ILE A 132 3.06 -15.17 -7.77
C ILE A 132 3.94 -16.06 -8.66
N PRO A 133 4.84 -15.53 -9.52
CA PRO A 133 5.66 -16.37 -10.38
C PRO A 133 6.58 -17.33 -9.62
N PHE A 134 7.03 -16.98 -8.42
CA PHE A 134 7.83 -17.87 -7.57
C PHE A 134 6.97 -18.94 -6.91
N ALA A 135 5.73 -18.63 -6.56
CA ALA A 135 4.79 -19.65 -6.09
C ALA A 135 4.48 -20.68 -7.21
N LEU A 136 4.40 -20.23 -8.47
CA LEU A 136 4.28 -21.11 -9.64
C LEU A 136 5.54 -21.95 -9.88
N ALA A 137 6.73 -21.43 -9.57
CA ALA A 137 7.97 -22.21 -9.62
C ALA A 137 7.99 -23.33 -8.57
N ILE A 138 7.50 -23.09 -7.36
CA ILE A 138 7.32 -24.14 -6.33
C ILE A 138 6.39 -25.25 -6.83
N ALA A 139 5.35 -24.89 -7.58
CA ALA A 139 4.43 -25.85 -8.19
C ALA A 139 4.99 -26.55 -9.45
N HIS A 140 6.27 -26.32 -9.80
CA HIS A 140 6.93 -26.82 -11.01
C HIS A 140 6.26 -26.41 -12.34
N ILE A 141 5.50 -25.31 -12.34
CA ILE A 141 4.84 -24.78 -13.55
C ILE A 141 5.79 -23.87 -14.34
N LEU A 142 6.65 -23.13 -13.64
CA LEU A 142 7.63 -22.22 -14.23
C LEU A 142 9.05 -22.57 -13.80
N SER A 143 10.02 -22.30 -14.68
CA SER A 143 11.42 -22.34 -14.31
C SER A 143 11.77 -21.14 -13.42
N ILE A 144 12.80 -21.26 -12.59
CA ILE A 144 13.23 -20.16 -11.71
C ILE A 144 13.62 -18.91 -12.52
N GLN A 145 14.25 -19.08 -13.69
CA GLN A 145 14.67 -17.96 -14.55
C GLN A 145 13.45 -17.25 -15.15
N ASP A 146 12.45 -18.00 -15.61
CA ASP A 146 11.22 -17.41 -16.12
C ASP A 146 10.46 -16.68 -15.02
N SER A 147 10.46 -17.21 -13.79
CA SER A 147 9.85 -16.56 -12.63
C SER A 147 10.48 -15.21 -12.31
N TYR A 148 11.79 -15.05 -12.43
CA TYR A 148 12.46 -13.75 -12.30
C TYR A 148 11.98 -12.75 -13.36
N ILE A 149 11.95 -13.15 -14.63
CA ILE A 149 11.54 -12.26 -15.72
C ILE A 149 10.06 -11.86 -15.58
N VAL A 150 9.18 -12.83 -15.36
CA VAL A 150 7.73 -12.60 -15.23
C VAL A 150 7.43 -11.75 -14.00
N SER A 151 8.10 -11.99 -12.87
CA SER A 151 7.89 -11.19 -11.65
C SER A 151 8.32 -9.74 -11.81
N VAL A 152 9.43 -9.47 -12.50
CA VAL A 152 9.87 -8.11 -12.82
C VAL A 152 8.83 -7.41 -13.71
N ILE A 153 8.34 -8.07 -14.76
CA ILE A 153 7.30 -7.53 -15.65
C ILE A 153 6.01 -7.23 -14.87
N LEU A 154 5.56 -8.16 -14.03
CA LEU A 154 4.36 -7.97 -13.19
C LEU A 154 4.53 -6.83 -12.20
N THR A 155 5.73 -6.68 -11.62
CA THR A 155 6.01 -5.62 -10.66
C THR A 155 5.98 -4.24 -11.33
N PHE A 156 6.65 -4.09 -12.47
CA PHE A 156 6.56 -2.86 -13.26
C PHE A 156 5.15 -2.59 -13.78
N GLY A 157 4.42 -3.64 -14.18
CA GLY A 157 3.00 -3.54 -14.56
C GLY A 157 2.13 -3.05 -13.40
N THR A 158 2.40 -3.50 -12.18
CA THR A 158 1.69 -3.10 -10.96
C THR A 158 2.00 -1.64 -10.59
N LEU A 159 3.28 -1.25 -10.62
CA LEU A 159 3.69 0.14 -10.43
C LEU A 159 3.06 1.06 -11.48
N PHE A 160 3.06 0.64 -12.74
CA PHE A 160 2.43 1.38 -13.82
C PHE A 160 0.93 1.54 -13.59
N ALA A 161 0.23 0.47 -13.22
CA ALA A 161 -1.20 0.50 -12.92
C ALA A 161 -1.54 1.41 -11.72
N LEU A 162 -0.73 1.37 -10.65
CA LEU A 162 -0.86 2.29 -9.51
C LEU A 162 -0.63 3.75 -9.93
N GLY A 163 0.36 4.00 -10.80
CA GLY A 163 0.59 5.32 -11.38
C GLY A 163 -0.58 5.79 -12.24
N LEU A 164 -1.15 4.93 -13.10
CA LEU A 164 -2.36 5.25 -13.86
C LEU A 164 -3.54 5.58 -12.92
N TYR A 165 -3.69 4.84 -11.83
CA TYR A 165 -4.73 5.12 -10.85
C TYR A 165 -4.53 6.52 -10.22
N LEU A 166 -3.30 6.86 -9.84
CA LEU A 166 -2.99 8.18 -9.27
C LEU A 166 -3.19 9.31 -10.28
N GLY A 167 -2.76 9.13 -11.54
CA GLY A 167 -2.95 10.13 -12.59
C GLY A 167 -4.42 10.39 -12.92
N ARG A 168 -5.28 9.36 -12.82
CA ARG A 168 -6.73 9.53 -12.95
C ARG A 168 -7.31 10.35 -11.79
N ILE A 169 -6.82 10.17 -10.57
CA ILE A 169 -7.22 10.97 -9.40
C ILE A 169 -6.77 12.43 -9.58
N ALA A 170 -5.55 12.66 -10.05
CA ALA A 170 -5.00 13.98 -10.31
C ALA A 170 -5.73 14.74 -11.44
N ARG A 171 -6.53 14.05 -12.27
CA ARG A 171 -7.16 14.58 -13.49
C ARG A 171 -6.14 15.15 -14.50
N GLU A 172 -4.96 14.55 -14.50
CA GLU A 172 -3.86 14.91 -15.38
C GLU A 172 -3.58 13.81 -16.43
N ARG A 173 -2.46 13.91 -17.14
CA ARG A 173 -2.02 12.90 -18.11
C ARG A 173 -1.66 11.60 -17.40
N VAL A 174 -2.64 10.70 -17.35
CA VAL A 174 -2.59 9.41 -16.64
C VAL A 174 -1.33 8.60 -16.94
N TRP A 175 -0.91 8.54 -18.20
CA TRP A 175 0.28 7.81 -18.63
C TRP A 175 1.59 8.35 -18.04
N LEU A 176 1.68 9.67 -17.76
CA LEU A 176 2.89 10.26 -17.17
C LEU A 176 3.11 9.77 -15.73
N TYR A 177 2.04 9.66 -14.94
CA TYR A 177 2.12 9.13 -13.58
C TYR A 177 2.54 7.65 -13.57
N GLY A 178 2.00 6.86 -14.51
CA GLY A 178 2.46 5.49 -14.73
C GLY A 178 3.96 5.43 -15.02
N LEU A 179 4.45 6.28 -15.93
CA LEU A 179 5.86 6.33 -16.28
C LEU A 179 6.75 6.79 -15.13
N GLN A 180 6.30 7.75 -14.30
CA GLN A 180 7.02 8.17 -13.10
C GLN A 180 7.19 7.02 -12.10
N MET A 181 6.15 6.22 -11.89
CA MET A 181 6.21 5.04 -10.99
C MET A 181 7.16 3.96 -11.54
N VAL A 182 7.12 3.71 -12.85
CA VAL A 182 8.07 2.80 -13.50
C VAL A 182 9.50 3.33 -13.40
N ALA A 183 9.71 4.64 -13.59
CA ALA A 183 11.02 5.26 -13.45
C ALA A 183 11.57 5.09 -12.02
N ALA A 184 10.74 5.26 -10.99
CA ALA A 184 11.14 5.01 -9.61
C ALA A 184 11.53 3.55 -9.37
N GLY A 185 10.79 2.58 -9.92
CA GLY A 185 11.19 1.17 -9.91
C GLY A 185 12.50 0.90 -10.67
N ALA A 186 12.73 1.61 -11.77
CA ALA A 186 13.97 1.49 -12.55
C ALA A 186 15.18 2.02 -11.79
N VAL A 187 15.01 3.05 -10.94
CA VAL A 187 16.06 3.52 -10.03
C VAL A 187 16.47 2.41 -9.05
N ILE A 188 15.51 1.69 -8.47
CA ILE A 188 15.80 0.54 -7.59
C ILE A 188 16.57 -0.53 -8.37
N ALA A 189 16.13 -0.86 -9.57
CA ALA A 189 16.81 -1.84 -10.41
C ALA A 189 18.26 -1.44 -10.72
N PHE A 190 18.47 -0.16 -11.03
CA PHE A 190 19.80 0.39 -11.28
C PHE A 190 20.69 0.29 -10.04
N VAL A 191 20.19 0.69 -8.87
CA VAL A 191 20.95 0.63 -7.60
C VAL A 191 21.31 -0.81 -7.25
N VAL A 192 20.36 -1.74 -7.34
CA VAL A 192 20.61 -3.15 -7.03
C VAL A 192 21.64 -3.75 -7.99
N PHE A 193 21.55 -3.44 -9.28
CA PHE A 193 22.54 -3.90 -10.26
C PHE A 193 23.94 -3.31 -10.00
N ALA A 194 24.01 -2.02 -9.65
CA ALA A 194 25.26 -1.38 -9.29
C ALA A 194 25.90 -1.99 -8.02
N LEU A 195 25.08 -2.41 -7.05
CA LEU A 195 25.55 -3.08 -5.84
C LEU A 195 25.95 -4.54 -6.08
N GLY A 196 25.21 -5.27 -6.92
CA GLY A 196 25.49 -6.68 -7.24
C GLY A 196 26.60 -6.89 -8.28
N GLY A 197 27.01 -5.82 -8.96
CA GLY A 197 28.18 -5.79 -9.85
C GLY A 197 29.52 -5.48 -9.16
N ILE A 198 29.51 -5.31 -7.83
CA ILE A 198 30.69 -5.26 -6.95
C ILE A 198 30.96 -6.67 -6.44
#